data_AF-A0A091T2A0-F1
#
_entry.id   AF-A0A091T2A0-F1
#
_cell.length_a   1.000
_cell.length_b   1.000
_cell.length_c   1.000
_cell.angle_alpha   90.00
_cell.angle_beta   90.00
_cell.angle_gamma   90.00
#
_symmetry.space_group_name_H-M   'P 1'
#
loop_
_entity.id
_entity.type
_entity.pdbx_description
1 polymer ?
#
loop_
_entity_poly.entity_id
_entity_poly.type
_entity_poly.pdbx_seq_one_letter_code
_entity_poly.pdbx_strand_id
1 'polypeptide(L)'
;MENFKRRHSKLINSSRLLYQEYSDVVLNKAIQSQKRVDSFSEDIESSFPSSPRLRRKVLSPQDSYLQRLSVSSNASLWQDIPMIRGSRILLNMSRDEQKLQEAKFELIMSEASYLRSLNVAVDHFQRSAELQAMLTNQERQWLFSRLHDVRDVSASFLFDLEEKFEEDMFTFHVCDVALKHAPEFRRVYLPYVTNQTYQEQTFQRLLNGNAGFQQVLERLESDPVCQRLSLKSFLILPFQRITRLKLLLQNILKRTRPGSEEEVQATQAYDALEKLIKDCNENVQRMKSTEELIYLSQKIEFECKIFPLISQSRRLVKCGELTALDFNTLSPKWKVTTRPIYLHLFNDCLLLSRPKEGGRFVVFDHAAFSDVRGEKCEMKLHGTNKNVFRLFLLQNYQGKRVEFLFRTETHSEKLRWISALAPPRGELDLLECPDAPQVQCIKTYKARENDELALEKADIIMVMQYSNDGWMEGVKLSDRERGWFPSEHVELISSKHARQKNLKEEQRVKNAKQQVFCKK
;
A
#
# COMPACT_ATOMS: atom_id res chain seq x y z
N MET A 1 -41.69 -14.74 -2.58
CA MET A 1 -40.52 -15.29 -1.89
C MET A 1 -39.95 -16.39 -2.77
N GLU A 2 -39.10 -16.02 -3.73
CA GLU A 2 -38.38 -17.01 -4.53
C GLU A 2 -37.06 -17.33 -3.84
N ASN A 3 -36.91 -18.60 -3.47
CA ASN A 3 -35.67 -19.18 -2.96
C ASN A 3 -34.60 -19.13 -4.07
N PHE A 4 -33.77 -18.09 -4.09
CA PHE A 4 -32.48 -18.13 -4.76
C PHE A 4 -31.61 -19.16 -4.04
N LYS A 5 -31.65 -20.42 -4.49
CA LYS A 5 -30.59 -21.40 -4.21
C LYS A 5 -29.30 -20.82 -4.82
N ARG A 6 -28.51 -20.09 -4.02
CA ARG A 6 -27.17 -19.64 -4.40
C ARG A 6 -26.39 -20.88 -4.85
N ARG A 7 -26.14 -21.01 -6.15
CA ARG A 7 -25.19 -21.98 -6.69
C ARG A 7 -23.85 -21.73 -5.99
N HIS A 8 -23.25 -22.78 -5.41
CA HIS A 8 -21.90 -22.69 -4.87
C HIS A 8 -20.90 -22.47 -6.01
N SER A 9 -19.92 -21.57 -5.82
CA SER A 9 -18.87 -21.29 -6.82
C SER A 9 -18.15 -22.57 -7.21
N LYS A 10 -17.90 -22.73 -8.51
CA LYS A 10 -17.24 -23.93 -9.06
C LYS A 10 -15.71 -23.82 -8.99
N LEU A 11 -15.16 -22.60 -8.90
CA LEU A 11 -13.73 -22.34 -8.80
C LEU A 11 -13.23 -22.21 -7.36
N ILE A 12 -14.09 -22.12 -6.34
CA ILE A 12 -13.63 -21.90 -4.96
C ILE A 12 -12.69 -23.01 -4.44
N ASN A 13 -12.88 -24.24 -4.91
CA ASN A 13 -12.03 -25.39 -4.59
C ASN A 13 -10.95 -25.67 -5.65
N SER A 14 -10.86 -24.82 -6.68
CA SER A 14 -9.90 -24.98 -7.78
C SER A 14 -8.46 -24.60 -7.40
N SER A 15 -8.28 -23.68 -6.45
CA SER A 15 -6.95 -23.37 -5.89
C SER A 15 -6.71 -24.21 -4.64
N ARG A 16 -5.60 -24.96 -4.56
CA ARG A 16 -5.14 -25.61 -3.31
C ARG A 16 -4.59 -24.62 -2.29
N LEU A 17 -4.07 -23.48 -2.76
CA LEU A 17 -3.45 -22.45 -1.94
C LEU A 17 -4.50 -21.47 -1.42
N LEU A 18 -4.34 -21.07 -0.16
CA LEU A 18 -5.00 -19.91 0.39
C LEU A 18 -4.42 -18.62 -0.24
N TYR A 19 -5.20 -17.54 -0.20
CA TYR A 19 -4.87 -16.29 -0.89
C TYR A 19 -3.53 -15.69 -0.47
N GLN A 20 -3.15 -15.85 0.81
CA GLN A 20 -1.89 -15.38 1.34
C GLN A 20 -0.71 -15.97 0.56
N GLU A 21 -0.69 -17.29 0.40
CA GLU A 21 0.35 -18.01 -0.35
C GLU A 21 0.25 -17.72 -1.86
N TYR A 22 -0.96 -17.70 -2.41
CA TYR A 22 -1.19 -17.35 -3.81
C TYR A 22 -0.63 -15.96 -4.15
N SER A 23 -0.93 -14.96 -3.32
CA SER A 23 -0.48 -13.58 -3.48
C SER A 23 1.05 -13.49 -3.39
N ASP A 24 1.67 -14.17 -2.43
CA ASP A 24 3.14 -14.20 -2.30
C ASP A 24 3.83 -14.80 -3.54
N VAL A 25 3.30 -15.89 -4.10
CA VAL A 25 3.83 -16.48 -5.34
C VAL A 25 3.75 -15.49 -6.50
N VAL A 26 2.62 -14.80 -6.64
CA VAL A 26 2.42 -13.82 -7.73
C VAL A 26 3.32 -12.60 -7.57
N LEU A 27 3.49 -12.08 -6.34
CA LEU A 27 4.39 -10.97 -6.04
C LEU A 27 5.85 -11.34 -6.33
N ASN A 28 6.29 -12.51 -5.91
CA ASN A 28 7.65 -12.99 -6.20
C ASN A 28 7.87 -13.17 -7.72
N LYS A 29 6.86 -13.64 -8.45
CA LYS A 29 6.91 -13.74 -9.92
C LYS A 29 7.03 -12.36 -10.57
N ALA A 30 6.34 -11.34 -10.04
CA ALA A 30 6.43 -9.96 -10.51
C ALA A 30 7.85 -9.39 -10.29
N ILE A 31 8.43 -9.58 -9.11
CA ILE A 31 9.82 -9.19 -8.81
C ILE A 31 10.79 -9.86 -9.79
N GLN A 32 10.69 -11.18 -9.98
CA GLN A 32 11.55 -11.89 -10.92
C GLN A 32 11.36 -11.44 -12.37
N SER A 33 10.13 -11.09 -12.76
CA SER A 33 9.87 -10.60 -14.12
C SER A 33 10.52 -9.25 -14.39
N GLN A 34 10.54 -8.36 -13.39
CA GLN A 34 11.23 -7.08 -13.47
C GLN A 34 12.73 -7.29 -13.56
N LYS A 35 13.30 -8.15 -12.70
CA LYS A 35 14.73 -8.51 -12.74
C LYS A 35 15.16 -9.05 -14.10
N ARG A 36 14.35 -9.92 -14.71
CA ARG A 36 14.64 -10.42 -16.06
C ARG A 36 14.73 -9.28 -17.08
N VAL A 37 13.75 -8.38 -17.10
CA VAL A 37 13.78 -7.21 -17.99
C VAL A 37 15.01 -6.33 -17.72
N ASP A 38 15.44 -6.26 -16.46
CA ASP A 38 16.66 -5.53 -16.07
C ASP A 38 17.95 -6.19 -16.59
N SER A 39 18.06 -7.53 -16.51
CA SER A 39 19.24 -8.30 -16.92
C SER A 39 19.41 -8.44 -18.44
N PHE A 40 18.32 -8.46 -19.21
CA PHE A 40 18.37 -8.68 -20.68
C PHE A 40 18.93 -7.50 -21.49
N SER A 41 19.52 -6.48 -20.85
CA SER A 41 20.08 -5.30 -21.54
C SER A 41 21.62 -5.28 -21.62
N GLU A 42 22.34 -6.28 -21.08
CA GLU A 42 23.80 -6.36 -21.26
C GLU A 42 24.22 -7.08 -22.57
N ASP A 43 23.34 -7.82 -23.25
CA ASP A 43 23.66 -8.51 -24.50
C ASP A 43 22.69 -8.15 -25.64
N ILE A 44 23.22 -7.51 -26.69
CA ILE A 44 22.53 -7.25 -27.96
C ILE A 44 22.43 -8.55 -28.79
N GLU A 45 21.32 -8.70 -29.51
CA GLU A 45 21.11 -9.58 -30.68
C GLU A 45 21.69 -11.01 -30.61
N SER A 46 20.88 -11.99 -30.18
CA SER A 46 20.80 -13.28 -30.88
C SER A 46 19.72 -14.19 -30.27
N SER A 47 18.87 -14.73 -31.16
CA SER A 47 18.12 -16.00 -31.04
C SER A 47 17.33 -16.26 -29.74
N PHE A 48 16.00 -16.19 -29.87
CA PHE A 48 15.06 -16.81 -28.93
C PHE A 48 15.27 -18.33 -28.85
N PRO A 49 15.48 -18.93 -27.66
CA PRO A 49 15.19 -20.34 -27.46
C PRO A 49 13.76 -20.48 -26.91
N SER A 50 12.98 -21.31 -27.62
CA SER A 50 11.65 -21.75 -27.21
C SER A 50 11.69 -22.42 -25.84
N SER A 51 10.73 -22.09 -24.96
CA SER A 51 10.57 -22.80 -23.67
C SER A 51 10.23 -24.29 -23.89
N PRO A 52 10.69 -25.18 -22.99
CA PRO A 52 10.66 -26.63 -23.21
C PRO A 52 9.24 -27.20 -23.18
N ARG A 53 8.90 -27.97 -24.21
CA ARG A 53 7.68 -28.78 -24.28
C ARG A 53 7.76 -29.92 -23.25
N LEU A 54 6.97 -29.85 -22.18
CA LEU A 54 6.80 -30.98 -21.26
C LEU A 54 5.84 -32.04 -21.85
N ARG A 55 6.24 -33.31 -21.74
CA ARG A 55 5.57 -34.49 -22.31
C ARG A 55 4.22 -34.79 -21.65
N ARG A 56 3.29 -35.26 -22.48
CA ARG A 56 1.86 -35.51 -22.26
C ARG A 56 1.58 -36.85 -21.55
N LYS A 57 0.56 -36.88 -20.69
CA LYS A 57 -0.25 -38.07 -20.37
C LYS A 57 -1.72 -37.76 -20.71
N VAL A 58 -2.39 -38.69 -21.40
CA VAL A 58 -3.79 -38.61 -21.83
C VAL A 58 -4.63 -39.43 -20.85
N LEU A 59 -5.67 -38.84 -20.23
CA LEU A 59 -6.66 -39.55 -19.41
C LEU A 59 -8.08 -38.93 -19.57
N SER A 60 -9.09 -39.74 -19.25
CA SER A 60 -10.46 -39.79 -19.80
C SER A 60 -11.45 -38.63 -19.48
N PRO A 61 -12.64 -38.55 -20.14
CA PRO A 61 -13.41 -37.30 -20.29
C PRO A 61 -14.51 -36.96 -19.27
N GLN A 62 -14.82 -37.73 -18.23
CA GLN A 62 -16.17 -37.65 -17.62
C GLN A 62 -16.42 -36.76 -16.37
N ASP A 63 -15.47 -35.91 -15.93
CA ASP A 63 -15.70 -34.96 -14.82
C ASP A 63 -15.54 -33.48 -15.23
N SER A 64 -16.38 -32.59 -14.68
CA SER A 64 -16.31 -31.12 -14.89
C SER A 64 -14.90 -30.58 -14.60
N TYR A 65 -14.26 -29.98 -15.60
CA TYR A 65 -12.87 -29.52 -15.55
C TYR A 65 -12.58 -28.49 -14.44
N LEU A 66 -13.57 -27.69 -14.05
CA LEU A 66 -13.44 -26.70 -12.98
C LEU A 66 -13.09 -27.34 -11.63
N GLN A 67 -13.53 -28.59 -11.41
CA GLN A 67 -13.17 -29.41 -10.25
C GLN A 67 -11.75 -30.00 -10.35
N ARG A 68 -11.21 -30.18 -11.57
CA ARG A 68 -9.86 -30.72 -11.83
C ARG A 68 -8.72 -29.69 -11.74
N LEU A 69 -9.03 -28.40 -11.83
CA LEU A 69 -8.08 -27.32 -11.50
C LEU A 69 -7.50 -27.48 -10.07
N SER A 70 -8.24 -28.16 -9.17
CA SER A 70 -7.86 -28.49 -7.79
C SER A 70 -6.60 -29.35 -7.61
N VAL A 71 -6.02 -29.94 -8.67
CA VAL A 71 -4.95 -30.95 -8.55
C VAL A 71 -3.55 -30.42 -8.88
N SER A 72 -3.41 -29.30 -9.60
CA SER A 72 -2.10 -28.82 -10.07
C SER A 72 -1.54 -27.69 -9.21
N SER A 73 -0.37 -27.91 -8.61
CA SER A 73 0.41 -26.98 -7.77
C SER A 73 0.94 -25.74 -8.50
N ASN A 74 0.73 -25.62 -9.81
CA ASN A 74 1.14 -24.48 -10.62
C ASN A 74 -0.10 -23.68 -10.99
N ALA A 75 -0.09 -22.37 -10.73
CA ALA A 75 -1.15 -21.45 -11.15
C ALA A 75 -1.59 -21.79 -12.58
N SER A 76 -2.83 -22.25 -12.73
CA SER A 76 -3.33 -22.69 -14.03
C SER A 76 -3.46 -21.47 -14.91
N LEU A 77 -2.73 -21.46 -16.04
CA LEU A 77 -2.86 -20.40 -17.03
C LEU A 77 -4.19 -20.56 -17.76
N TRP A 78 -4.75 -19.45 -18.25
CA TRP A 78 -5.95 -19.46 -19.07
C TRP A 78 -5.76 -20.35 -20.30
N GLN A 79 -4.62 -20.24 -20.97
CA GLN A 79 -4.28 -21.05 -22.15
C GLN A 79 -4.14 -22.56 -21.86
N ASP A 80 -3.99 -22.95 -20.59
CA ASP A 80 -3.86 -24.35 -20.19
C ASP A 80 -5.21 -25.07 -20.05
N ILE A 81 -6.31 -24.33 -20.10
CA ILE A 81 -7.65 -24.89 -20.02
C ILE A 81 -7.91 -25.79 -21.23
N PRO A 82 -8.33 -27.07 -21.08
CA PRO A 82 -8.45 -28.03 -22.17
C PRO A 82 -9.30 -27.55 -23.36
N MET A 83 -10.36 -26.81 -23.10
CA MET A 83 -11.25 -26.25 -24.13
C MET A 83 -10.56 -25.15 -24.96
N ILE A 84 -9.56 -24.50 -24.38
CA ILE A 84 -8.80 -23.39 -24.97
C ILE A 84 -7.51 -23.92 -25.60
N ARG A 85 -6.90 -24.91 -24.96
CA ARG A 85 -5.67 -25.56 -25.36
C ARG A 85 -5.80 -26.17 -26.76
N GLY A 86 -5.03 -25.66 -27.71
CA GLY A 86 -5.07 -26.13 -29.10
C GLY A 86 -6.32 -25.72 -29.87
N SER A 87 -7.15 -24.82 -29.31
CA SER A 87 -8.24 -24.21 -30.06
C SER A 87 -7.69 -23.34 -31.20
N ARG A 88 -8.46 -23.24 -32.30
CA ARG A 88 -8.10 -22.36 -33.43
C ARG A 88 -8.08 -20.88 -33.01
N ILE A 89 -8.93 -20.50 -32.06
CA ILE A 89 -9.01 -19.15 -31.53
C ILE A 89 -7.69 -18.79 -30.84
N LEU A 90 -7.19 -19.64 -29.93
CA LEU A 90 -5.91 -19.41 -29.25
C LEU A 90 -4.74 -19.26 -30.23
N LEU A 91 -4.71 -20.08 -31.30
CA LEU A 91 -3.65 -20.04 -32.32
C LEU A 91 -3.68 -18.75 -33.17
N ASN A 92 -4.86 -18.14 -33.32
CA ASN A 92 -5.05 -16.91 -34.08
C ASN A 92 -4.88 -15.64 -33.23
N MET A 93 -4.83 -15.75 -31.90
CA MET A 93 -4.63 -14.62 -31.00
C MET A 93 -3.18 -14.14 -31.02
N SER A 94 -3.01 -12.82 -31.04
CA SER A 94 -1.72 -12.17 -30.78
C SER A 94 -1.24 -12.44 -29.35
N ARG A 95 0.07 -12.26 -29.12
CA ARG A 95 0.65 -12.41 -27.77
C ARG A 95 0.04 -11.44 -26.76
N ASP A 96 -0.37 -10.25 -27.18
CA ASP A 96 -0.93 -9.24 -26.28
C ASP A 96 -2.39 -9.56 -25.93
N GLU A 97 -3.16 -10.12 -26.86
CA GLU A 97 -4.51 -10.65 -26.58
C GLU A 97 -4.43 -11.85 -25.63
N GLN A 98 -3.49 -12.78 -25.84
CA GLN A 98 -3.28 -13.89 -24.89
C GLN A 98 -2.93 -13.37 -23.49
N LYS A 99 -2.01 -12.40 -23.38
CA LYS A 99 -1.68 -11.79 -22.08
C LYS A 99 -2.86 -11.05 -21.44
N LEU A 100 -3.74 -10.45 -22.23
CA LEU A 100 -4.96 -9.82 -21.74
C LEU A 100 -5.90 -10.87 -21.14
N GLN A 101 -6.11 -12.00 -21.83
CA GLN A 101 -6.92 -13.09 -21.31
C GLN A 101 -6.33 -13.72 -20.04
N GLU A 102 -5.01 -13.90 -19.99
CA GLU A 102 -4.32 -14.34 -18.77
C GLU A 102 -4.55 -13.35 -17.61
N ALA A 103 -4.48 -12.04 -17.86
CA ALA A 103 -4.72 -11.02 -16.82
C ALA A 103 -6.18 -11.03 -16.31
N LYS A 104 -7.15 -11.22 -17.21
CA LYS A 104 -8.57 -11.37 -16.83
C LYS A 104 -8.80 -12.63 -16.02
N PHE A 105 -8.23 -13.76 -16.43
CA PHE A 105 -8.36 -15.03 -15.73
C PHE A 105 -7.64 -15.02 -14.37
N GLU A 106 -6.49 -14.34 -14.26
CA GLU A 106 -5.80 -14.09 -12.98
C GLU A 106 -6.73 -13.40 -11.97
N LEU A 107 -7.53 -12.43 -12.42
CA LEU A 107 -8.49 -11.75 -11.54
C LEU A 107 -9.50 -12.75 -10.95
N ILE A 108 -10.11 -13.60 -11.78
CA ILE A 108 -11.10 -14.60 -11.36
C ILE A 108 -10.48 -15.61 -10.38
N MET A 109 -9.33 -16.18 -10.76
CA MET A 109 -8.65 -17.18 -9.93
C MET A 109 -8.19 -16.60 -8.58
N SER A 110 -7.72 -15.35 -8.58
CA SER A 110 -7.34 -14.66 -7.35
C SER A 110 -8.54 -14.39 -6.44
N GLU A 111 -9.72 -14.10 -7.01
CA GLU A 111 -10.95 -13.90 -6.22
C GLU A 111 -11.45 -15.22 -5.63
N ALA A 112 -11.36 -16.33 -6.38
CA ALA A 112 -11.69 -17.66 -5.86
C ALA A 112 -10.80 -18.06 -4.67
N SER A 113 -9.50 -17.80 -4.77
CA SER A 113 -8.55 -18.03 -3.67
C SER A 113 -8.82 -17.11 -2.47
N TYR A 114 -9.15 -15.84 -2.72
CA TYR A 114 -9.51 -14.87 -1.68
C TYR A 114 -10.76 -15.29 -0.91
N LEU A 115 -11.85 -15.63 -1.62
CA LEU A 115 -13.08 -16.08 -1.00
C LEU A 115 -12.87 -17.36 -0.18
N ARG A 116 -12.00 -18.27 -0.65
CA ARG A 116 -11.63 -19.46 0.12
C ARG A 116 -10.98 -19.07 1.46
N SER A 117 -10.03 -18.13 1.48
CA SER A 117 -9.44 -17.64 2.73
C SER A 117 -10.46 -16.94 3.62
N LEU A 118 -11.39 -16.17 3.06
CA LEU A 118 -12.47 -15.54 3.83
C LEU A 118 -13.42 -16.57 4.44
N ASN A 119 -13.71 -17.68 3.74
CA ASN A 119 -14.50 -18.77 4.30
C ASN A 119 -13.80 -19.39 5.51
N VAL A 120 -12.48 -19.61 5.46
CA VAL A 120 -11.73 -20.07 6.64
C VAL A 120 -11.86 -19.05 7.78
N ALA A 121 -11.62 -17.76 7.49
CA ALA A 121 -11.70 -16.70 8.49
C ALA A 121 -13.10 -16.62 9.17
N VAL A 122 -14.17 -16.80 8.40
CA VAL A 122 -15.54 -16.69 8.92
C VAL A 122 -16.02 -18.01 9.53
N ASP A 123 -15.89 -19.12 8.82
CA ASP A 123 -16.50 -20.40 9.21
C ASP A 123 -15.68 -21.13 10.27
N HIS A 124 -14.34 -21.08 10.20
CA HIS A 124 -13.45 -21.74 11.16
C HIS A 124 -13.19 -20.89 12.40
N PHE A 125 -12.94 -19.59 12.23
CA PHE A 125 -12.63 -18.71 13.36
C PHE A 125 -13.86 -17.95 13.87
N GLN A 126 -14.44 -17.05 13.07
CA GLN A 126 -15.50 -16.15 13.55
C GLN A 126 -16.74 -16.90 14.07
N ARG A 127 -17.08 -18.05 13.47
CA ARG A 127 -18.23 -18.89 13.84
C ARG A 127 -17.89 -20.01 14.82
N SER A 128 -16.63 -20.15 15.26
CA SER A 128 -16.27 -21.13 16.29
C SER A 128 -16.96 -20.80 17.61
N ALA A 129 -17.79 -21.73 18.10
CA ALA A 129 -18.47 -21.59 19.38
C ALA A 129 -17.48 -21.44 20.54
N GLU A 130 -16.34 -22.15 20.46
CA GLU A 130 -15.29 -22.12 21.47
C GLU A 130 -14.60 -20.76 21.52
N LEU A 131 -14.30 -20.18 20.35
CA LEU A 131 -13.69 -18.86 20.27
C LEU A 131 -14.68 -17.77 20.72
N GLN A 132 -15.95 -17.88 20.30
CA GLN A 132 -17.00 -16.94 20.71
C GLN A 132 -17.24 -16.94 22.21
N ALA A 133 -17.12 -18.10 22.88
CA ALA A 133 -17.25 -18.19 24.33
C ALA A 133 -16.16 -17.40 25.09
N MET A 134 -15.01 -17.14 24.45
CA MET A 134 -13.90 -16.40 25.04
C MET A 134 -13.99 -14.87 24.82
N LEU A 135 -14.98 -14.40 24.07
CA LEU A 135 -15.09 -13.01 23.62
C LEU A 135 -16.39 -12.35 24.10
N THR A 136 -16.29 -11.10 24.54
CA THR A 136 -17.48 -10.26 24.72
C THR A 136 -18.10 -9.90 23.37
N ASN A 137 -19.37 -9.47 23.37
CA ASN A 137 -20.03 -8.99 22.16
C ASN A 137 -19.27 -7.84 21.49
N GLN A 138 -18.70 -6.94 22.31
CA GLN A 138 -17.92 -5.79 21.85
C GLN A 138 -16.58 -6.23 21.25
N GLU A 139 -15.84 -7.11 21.92
CA GLU A 139 -14.58 -7.66 21.39
C GLU A 139 -14.79 -8.43 20.09
N ARG A 140 -15.88 -9.20 19.98
CA ARG A 140 -16.24 -9.88 18.73
C ARG A 140 -16.49 -8.89 17.59
N GLN A 141 -17.23 -7.81 17.86
CA GLN A 141 -17.47 -6.73 16.88
C GLN A 141 -16.18 -6.01 16.51
N TRP A 142 -15.28 -5.75 17.46
CA TRP A 142 -14.02 -5.08 17.19
C TRP A 142 -13.01 -5.98 16.48
N LEU A 143 -12.91 -7.26 16.84
CA LEU A 143 -11.95 -8.22 16.29
C LEU A 143 -12.28 -8.62 14.86
N PHE A 144 -13.55 -8.94 14.59
CA PHE A 144 -13.98 -9.41 13.25
C PHE A 144 -14.63 -8.31 12.42
N SER A 145 -14.96 -7.15 13.01
CA SER A 145 -15.62 -6.06 12.29
C SER A 145 -16.81 -6.58 11.46
N ARG A 146 -16.89 -6.18 10.19
CA ARG A 146 -17.88 -6.66 9.21
C ARG A 146 -17.30 -7.72 8.26
N LEU A 147 -16.44 -8.63 8.75
CA LEU A 147 -15.79 -9.63 7.88
C LEU A 147 -16.78 -10.50 7.10
N HIS A 148 -17.91 -10.87 7.72
CA HIS A 148 -18.95 -11.65 7.05
C HIS A 148 -19.55 -10.91 5.82
N ASP A 149 -19.75 -9.59 5.92
CA ASP A 149 -20.24 -8.76 4.80
C ASP A 149 -19.22 -8.73 3.66
N VAL A 150 -17.92 -8.63 4.01
CA VAL A 150 -16.82 -8.69 3.03
C VAL A 150 -16.82 -10.02 2.27
N ARG A 151 -17.00 -11.14 2.99
CA ARG A 151 -17.13 -12.48 2.39
C ARG A 151 -18.33 -12.57 1.46
N ASP A 152 -19.48 -12.07 1.88
CA ASP A 152 -20.71 -12.19 1.09
C ASP A 152 -20.65 -11.36 -0.20
N VAL A 153 -20.03 -10.17 -0.16
CA VAL A 153 -19.76 -9.35 -1.35
C VAL A 153 -18.75 -10.04 -2.27
N SER A 154 -17.65 -10.60 -1.73
CA SER A 154 -16.68 -11.38 -2.50
C SER A 154 -17.31 -12.60 -3.17
N ALA A 155 -18.21 -13.31 -2.48
CA ALA A 155 -18.95 -14.44 -3.04
C ALA A 155 -19.84 -14.02 -4.21
N SER A 156 -20.55 -12.90 -4.08
CA SER A 156 -21.38 -12.37 -5.17
C SER A 156 -20.54 -11.92 -6.36
N PHE A 157 -19.39 -11.29 -6.11
CA PHE A 157 -18.49 -10.83 -7.16
C PHE A 157 -17.89 -12.01 -7.94
N LEU A 158 -17.40 -13.04 -7.23
CA LEU A 158 -16.88 -14.25 -7.87
C LEU A 158 -17.95 -14.96 -8.71
N PHE A 159 -19.19 -15.01 -8.21
CA PHE A 159 -20.29 -15.62 -8.94
C PHE A 159 -20.55 -14.93 -10.29
N ASP A 160 -20.65 -13.60 -10.30
CA ASP A 160 -20.86 -12.83 -11.54
C ASP A 160 -19.66 -12.96 -12.51
N LEU A 161 -18.43 -13.07 -11.98
CA LEU A 161 -17.23 -13.33 -12.80
C LEU A 161 -17.24 -14.73 -13.43
N GLU A 162 -17.62 -15.75 -12.66
CA GLU A 162 -17.75 -17.13 -13.14
C GLU A 162 -18.83 -17.22 -14.24
N GLU A 163 -19.96 -16.54 -14.06
CA GLU A 163 -21.04 -16.49 -15.05
C GLU A 163 -20.52 -15.92 -16.38
N LYS A 164 -19.83 -14.77 -16.35
CA LYS A 164 -19.24 -14.17 -17.57
C LYS A 164 -18.21 -15.06 -18.25
N PHE A 165 -17.41 -15.78 -17.46
CA PHE A 165 -16.42 -16.70 -17.99
C PHE A 165 -17.04 -17.96 -18.61
N GLU A 166 -18.12 -18.48 -18.01
CA GLU A 166 -18.86 -19.63 -18.53
C GLU A 166 -19.67 -19.28 -19.78
N GLU A 167 -20.16 -18.04 -19.90
CA GLU A 167 -20.83 -17.53 -21.11
C GLU A 167 -19.90 -17.55 -22.34
N ASP A 168 -18.67 -17.00 -22.22
CA ASP A 168 -17.67 -17.05 -23.29
C ASP A 168 -16.22 -17.03 -22.76
N MET A 169 -15.58 -18.20 -22.78
CA MET A 169 -14.21 -18.38 -22.30
C MET A 169 -13.12 -17.65 -23.11
N PHE A 170 -13.44 -17.15 -24.31
CA PHE A 170 -12.50 -16.48 -25.22
C PHE A 170 -12.65 -14.96 -25.23
N THR A 171 -13.86 -14.44 -25.01
CA THR A 171 -14.14 -13.00 -25.11
C THR A 171 -14.72 -12.37 -23.84
N PHE A 172 -14.78 -13.10 -22.72
CA PHE A 172 -15.32 -12.59 -21.45
C PHE A 172 -14.73 -11.24 -21.00
N HIS A 173 -15.58 -10.46 -20.35
CA HIS A 173 -15.26 -9.20 -19.71
C HIS A 173 -15.38 -9.33 -18.19
N VAL A 174 -14.47 -8.68 -17.48
CA VAL A 174 -14.42 -8.70 -15.99
C VAL A 174 -14.47 -7.30 -15.40
N CYS A 175 -14.20 -6.27 -16.20
CA CYS A 175 -14.13 -4.88 -15.75
C CYS A 175 -15.51 -4.26 -15.55
N ASP A 176 -16.49 -4.62 -16.38
CA ASP A 176 -17.91 -4.31 -16.20
C ASP A 176 -18.45 -4.90 -14.89
N VAL A 177 -18.12 -6.16 -14.60
CA VAL A 177 -18.48 -6.81 -13.34
C VAL A 177 -17.83 -6.08 -12.16
N ALA A 178 -16.53 -5.80 -12.23
CA ALA A 178 -15.83 -5.06 -11.17
C ALA A 178 -16.43 -3.66 -10.95
N LEU A 179 -16.82 -2.96 -12.01
CA LEU A 179 -17.47 -1.66 -11.94
C LEU A 179 -18.86 -1.75 -11.28
N LYS A 180 -19.67 -2.75 -11.66
CA LYS A 180 -20.99 -3.03 -11.05
C LYS A 180 -20.87 -3.26 -9.55
N HIS A 181 -19.83 -3.96 -9.10
CA HIS A 181 -19.61 -4.29 -7.67
C HIS A 181 -18.90 -3.18 -6.87
N ALA A 182 -18.35 -2.15 -7.53
CA ALA A 182 -17.59 -1.09 -6.86
C ALA A 182 -18.34 -0.37 -5.70
N PRO A 183 -19.66 -0.06 -5.80
CA PRO A 183 -20.41 0.50 -4.68
C PRO A 183 -20.48 -0.43 -3.46
N GLU A 184 -20.66 -1.74 -3.68
CA GLU A 184 -20.69 -2.75 -2.61
C GLU A 184 -19.31 -2.94 -1.98
N PHE A 185 -18.24 -2.92 -2.78
CA PHE A 185 -16.87 -2.89 -2.24
C PHE A 185 -16.69 -1.69 -1.31
N ARG A 186 -17.11 -0.50 -1.73
CA ARG A 186 -17.03 0.69 -0.87
C ARG A 186 -17.81 0.51 0.43
N ARG A 187 -19.03 -0.04 0.36
CA ARG A 187 -19.90 -0.23 1.52
C ARG A 187 -19.29 -1.12 2.60
N VAL A 188 -18.58 -2.18 2.22
CA VAL A 188 -18.06 -3.19 3.17
C VAL A 188 -16.58 -3.00 3.53
N TYR A 189 -15.73 -2.66 2.56
CA TYR A 189 -14.28 -2.55 2.79
C TYR A 189 -13.90 -1.26 3.52
N LEU A 190 -14.56 -0.13 3.24
CA LEU A 190 -14.24 1.14 3.90
C LEU A 190 -14.33 1.05 5.44
N PRO A 191 -15.49 0.67 6.03
CA PRO A 191 -15.58 0.54 7.49
C PRO A 191 -14.69 -0.58 8.04
N TYR A 192 -14.45 -1.66 7.28
CA TYR A 192 -13.58 -2.74 7.73
C TYR A 192 -12.13 -2.27 7.89
N VAL A 193 -11.57 -1.65 6.83
CA VAL A 193 -10.19 -1.18 6.78
C VAL A 193 -9.96 -0.03 7.76
N THR A 194 -10.90 0.91 7.86
CA THR A 194 -10.82 2.00 8.85
C THR A 194 -10.71 1.47 10.29
N ASN A 195 -11.38 0.37 10.61
CA ASN A 195 -11.34 -0.25 11.94
C ASN A 195 -10.15 -1.19 12.18
N GLN A 196 -9.26 -1.38 11.20
CA GLN A 196 -8.17 -2.37 11.29
C GLN A 196 -7.20 -2.09 12.45
N THR A 197 -6.98 -0.83 12.80
CA THR A 197 -6.11 -0.47 13.94
C THR A 197 -6.71 -0.96 15.26
N TYR A 198 -8.02 -0.80 15.45
CA TYR A 198 -8.73 -1.32 16.63
C TYR A 198 -8.81 -2.86 16.63
N GLN A 199 -8.96 -3.48 15.46
CA GLN A 199 -8.88 -4.95 15.32
C GLN A 199 -7.54 -5.46 15.86
N GLU A 200 -6.43 -4.88 15.41
CA GLU A 200 -5.08 -5.28 15.82
C GLU A 200 -4.87 -5.05 17.33
N GLN A 201 -5.25 -3.89 17.86
CA GLN A 201 -5.14 -3.61 19.30
C GLN A 201 -5.97 -4.58 20.14
N THR A 202 -7.19 -4.89 19.70
CA THR A 202 -8.08 -5.85 20.37
C THR A 202 -7.47 -7.25 20.34
N PHE A 203 -6.97 -7.69 19.19
CA PHE A 203 -6.27 -8.97 19.05
C PHE A 203 -5.06 -9.07 19.99
N GLN A 204 -4.20 -8.06 20.04
CA GLN A 204 -3.04 -8.05 20.93
C GLN A 204 -3.43 -8.07 22.42
N ARG A 205 -4.47 -7.30 22.80
CA ARG A 205 -4.99 -7.31 24.17
C ARG A 205 -5.54 -8.68 24.56
N LEU A 206 -6.29 -9.33 23.68
CA LEU A 206 -6.84 -10.67 23.93
C LEU A 206 -5.73 -11.70 24.04
N LEU A 207 -4.74 -11.65 23.14
CA LEU A 207 -3.61 -12.56 23.15
C LEU A 207 -2.78 -12.46 24.44
N ASN A 208 -2.55 -11.24 24.94
CA ASN A 208 -1.74 -11.01 26.15
C ASN A 208 -2.53 -11.12 27.46
N GLY A 209 -3.86 -10.91 27.42
CA GLY A 209 -4.70 -10.76 28.61
C GLY A 209 -5.68 -11.91 28.86
N ASN A 210 -5.89 -12.81 27.90
CA ASN A 210 -6.87 -13.89 28.00
C ASN A 210 -6.25 -15.25 27.60
N ALA A 211 -5.82 -16.02 28.59
CA ALA A 211 -5.21 -17.34 28.38
C ALA A 211 -6.16 -18.35 27.71
N GLY A 212 -7.48 -18.26 27.99
CA GLY A 212 -8.47 -19.11 27.34
C GLY A 212 -8.60 -18.82 25.85
N PHE A 213 -8.60 -17.54 25.47
CA PHE A 213 -8.54 -17.11 24.08
C PHE A 213 -7.26 -17.63 23.39
N GLN A 214 -6.10 -17.49 24.03
CA GLN A 214 -4.84 -18.00 23.48
C GLN A 214 -4.89 -19.51 23.20
N GLN A 215 -5.32 -20.31 24.17
CA GLN A 215 -5.38 -21.77 24.02
C GLN A 215 -6.35 -22.21 22.92
N VAL A 216 -7.54 -21.59 22.86
CA VAL A 216 -8.52 -21.87 21.79
C VAL A 216 -7.96 -21.45 20.43
N LEU A 217 -7.31 -20.28 20.35
CA LEU A 217 -6.73 -19.79 19.12
C LEU A 217 -5.61 -20.71 18.60
N GLU A 218 -4.67 -21.10 19.45
CA GLU A 218 -3.58 -22.03 19.07
C GLU A 218 -4.12 -23.35 18.51
N ARG A 219 -5.16 -23.90 19.14
CA ARG A 219 -5.83 -25.11 18.65
C ARG A 219 -6.48 -24.89 17.28
N LEU A 220 -7.20 -23.78 17.09
CA LEU A 220 -7.84 -23.47 15.80
C LEU A 220 -6.81 -23.23 14.70
N GLU A 221 -5.70 -22.55 15.00
CA GLU A 221 -4.60 -22.30 14.05
C GLU A 221 -3.83 -23.58 13.69
N SER A 222 -3.85 -24.60 14.56
CA SER A 222 -3.24 -25.91 14.27
C SER A 222 -4.00 -26.76 13.25
N ASP A 223 -5.26 -26.41 12.97
CA ASP A 223 -6.11 -27.16 12.02
C ASP A 223 -5.52 -27.08 10.58
N PRO A 224 -5.43 -28.22 9.85
CA PRO A 224 -4.95 -28.25 8.47
C PRO A 224 -5.67 -27.28 7.52
N VAL A 225 -6.92 -26.90 7.80
CA VAL A 225 -7.67 -25.91 7.01
C VAL A 225 -6.98 -24.54 6.96
N CYS A 226 -6.21 -24.21 8.01
CA CYS A 226 -5.48 -22.94 8.14
C CYS A 226 -4.17 -22.93 7.35
N GLN A 227 -3.65 -24.10 6.91
CA GLN A 227 -2.37 -24.20 6.20
C GLN A 227 -1.20 -23.50 6.94
N ARG A 228 -1.17 -23.62 8.28
CA ARG A 228 -0.19 -22.98 9.17
C ARG A 228 -0.24 -21.43 9.20
N LEU A 229 -1.33 -20.84 8.71
CA LEU A 229 -1.59 -19.41 8.79
C LEU A 229 -2.32 -19.05 10.09
N SER A 230 -1.96 -17.91 10.68
CA SER A 230 -2.59 -17.40 11.90
C SER A 230 -3.85 -16.60 11.60
N LEU A 231 -4.77 -16.47 12.55
CA LEU A 231 -5.98 -15.65 12.43
C LEU A 231 -5.64 -14.21 12.01
N LYS A 232 -4.58 -13.64 12.58
CA LYS A 232 -4.10 -12.30 12.23
C LYS A 232 -3.80 -12.16 10.72
N SER A 233 -3.27 -13.22 10.10
CA SER A 233 -2.99 -13.23 8.66
C SER A 233 -4.25 -13.32 7.78
N PHE A 234 -5.39 -13.74 8.33
CA PHE A 234 -6.69 -13.69 7.66
C PHE A 234 -7.37 -12.33 7.84
N LEU A 235 -7.26 -11.72 9.03
CA LEU A 235 -7.91 -10.44 9.32
C LEU A 235 -7.36 -9.27 8.48
N ILE A 236 -6.10 -9.35 8.04
CA ILE A 236 -5.45 -8.37 7.16
C ILE A 236 -5.92 -8.45 5.70
N LEU A 237 -6.53 -9.57 5.29
CA LEU A 237 -6.81 -9.86 3.89
C LEU A 237 -7.68 -8.83 3.17
N PRO A 238 -8.75 -8.26 3.77
CA PRO A 238 -9.59 -7.30 3.05
C PRO A 238 -8.84 -6.04 2.60
N PHE A 239 -7.88 -5.57 3.41
CA PHE A 239 -7.00 -4.47 3.02
C PHE A 239 -6.10 -4.86 1.85
N GLN A 240 -5.42 -6.01 1.94
CA GLN A 240 -4.55 -6.52 0.87
C GLN A 240 -5.31 -6.82 -0.42
N ARG A 241 -6.57 -7.26 -0.32
CA ARG A 241 -7.37 -7.61 -1.50
C ARG A 241 -7.73 -6.37 -2.30
N ILE A 242 -8.21 -5.31 -1.65
CA ILE A 242 -8.69 -4.13 -2.38
C ILE A 242 -7.53 -3.42 -3.08
N THR A 243 -6.34 -3.36 -2.47
CA THR A 243 -5.11 -2.85 -3.10
C THR A 243 -4.69 -3.73 -4.29
N ARG A 244 -4.72 -5.06 -4.13
CA ARG A 244 -4.36 -5.98 -5.22
C ARG A 244 -5.35 -5.97 -6.38
N LEU A 245 -6.65 -5.82 -6.10
CA LEU A 245 -7.69 -5.75 -7.13
C LEU A 245 -7.53 -4.51 -8.01
N LYS A 246 -7.14 -3.35 -7.42
CA LYS A 246 -6.72 -2.16 -8.19
C LYS A 246 -5.60 -2.51 -9.17
N LEU A 247 -4.55 -3.20 -8.70
CA LEU A 247 -3.41 -3.57 -9.56
C LEU A 247 -3.80 -4.57 -10.66
N LEU A 248 -4.70 -5.52 -10.39
CA LEU A 248 -5.21 -6.46 -11.40
C LEU A 248 -5.98 -5.72 -12.50
N LEU A 249 -6.87 -4.79 -12.12
CA LEU A 249 -7.59 -3.94 -13.08
C LEU A 249 -6.64 -3.03 -13.86
N GLN A 250 -5.61 -2.48 -13.21
CA GLN A 250 -4.57 -1.70 -13.87
C GLN A 250 -3.81 -2.55 -14.91
N ASN A 251 -3.50 -3.81 -14.57
CA ASN A 251 -2.83 -4.76 -15.45
C ASN A 251 -3.68 -5.06 -16.70
N ILE A 252 -4.99 -5.19 -16.53
CA ILE A 252 -5.95 -5.35 -17.63
C ILE A 252 -5.98 -4.06 -18.48
N LEU A 253 -6.18 -2.89 -17.85
CA LEU A 253 -6.24 -1.58 -18.51
C LEU A 253 -4.99 -1.28 -19.37
N LYS A 254 -3.80 -1.63 -18.88
CA LYS A 254 -2.53 -1.48 -19.61
C LYS A 254 -2.48 -2.27 -20.92
N ARG A 255 -3.28 -3.34 -21.04
CA ARG A 255 -3.33 -4.27 -22.20
C ARG A 255 -4.59 -4.11 -23.06
N THR A 256 -5.61 -3.42 -22.56
CA THR A 256 -6.84 -3.16 -23.34
C THR A 256 -6.57 -2.21 -24.51
N ARG A 257 -7.25 -2.48 -25.63
CA ARG A 257 -7.12 -1.70 -26.86
C ARG A 257 -7.60 -0.25 -26.62
N PRO A 258 -6.80 0.78 -26.95
CA PRO A 258 -7.22 2.17 -26.82
C PRO A 258 -8.49 2.48 -27.62
N GLY A 259 -9.39 3.26 -27.05
CA GLY A 259 -10.68 3.65 -27.62
C GLY A 259 -11.77 2.58 -27.52
N SER A 260 -11.50 1.42 -26.91
CA SER A 260 -12.50 0.35 -26.75
C SER A 260 -13.46 0.61 -25.57
N GLU A 261 -14.65 0.02 -25.61
CA GLU A 261 -15.58 0.05 -24.46
C GLU A 261 -14.94 -0.60 -23.22
N GLU A 262 -14.18 -1.67 -23.41
CA GLU A 262 -13.48 -2.36 -22.32
C GLU A 262 -12.44 -1.46 -21.64
N GLU A 263 -11.75 -0.57 -22.38
CA GLU A 263 -10.87 0.43 -21.77
C GLU A 263 -11.65 1.40 -20.87
N VAL A 264 -12.83 1.85 -21.31
CA VAL A 264 -13.67 2.75 -20.53
C VAL A 264 -14.09 2.08 -19.22
N GLN A 265 -14.61 0.86 -19.30
CA GLN A 265 -15.03 0.08 -18.13
C GLN A 265 -13.85 -0.22 -17.20
N ALA A 266 -12.70 -0.63 -17.74
CA ALA A 266 -11.48 -0.88 -16.96
C ALA A 266 -10.99 0.39 -16.25
N THR A 267 -11.04 1.54 -16.94
CA THR A 267 -10.67 2.84 -16.37
C THR A 267 -11.60 3.26 -15.23
N GLN A 268 -12.91 3.09 -15.42
CA GLN A 268 -13.91 3.42 -14.40
C GLN A 268 -13.78 2.50 -13.17
N ALA A 269 -13.62 1.19 -13.38
CA ALA A 269 -13.44 0.23 -12.29
C ALA A 269 -12.14 0.49 -11.51
N TYR A 270 -11.04 0.75 -12.23
CA TYR A 270 -9.75 1.13 -11.63
C TYR A 270 -9.89 2.41 -10.78
N ASP A 271 -10.51 3.46 -11.32
CA ASP A 271 -10.66 4.75 -10.62
C ASP A 271 -11.58 4.63 -9.39
N ALA A 272 -12.63 3.82 -9.46
CA ALA A 272 -13.50 3.55 -8.33
C ALA A 272 -12.75 2.86 -7.17
N LEU A 273 -11.90 1.88 -7.46
CA LEU A 273 -11.05 1.23 -6.45
C LEU A 273 -9.95 2.15 -5.94
N GLU A 274 -9.34 2.95 -6.81
CA GLU A 274 -8.33 3.94 -6.40
C GLU A 274 -8.91 4.97 -5.42
N LYS A 275 -10.11 5.50 -5.70
CA LYS A 275 -10.84 6.38 -4.78
C LYS A 275 -11.17 5.69 -3.46
N LEU A 276 -11.63 4.43 -3.50
CA LEU A 276 -11.90 3.66 -2.28
C LEU A 276 -10.65 3.50 -1.42
N ILE A 277 -9.52 3.09 -2.00
CA ILE A 277 -8.26 2.93 -1.27
C ILE A 277 -7.81 4.26 -0.67
N LYS A 278 -7.89 5.35 -1.45
CA LYS A 278 -7.58 6.69 -0.97
C LYS A 278 -8.45 7.08 0.22
N ASP A 279 -9.76 6.86 0.14
CA ASP A 279 -10.68 7.16 1.23
C ASP A 279 -10.39 6.30 2.48
N CYS A 280 -10.05 5.02 2.31
CA CYS A 280 -9.62 4.16 3.41
C CYS A 280 -8.39 4.75 4.11
N ASN A 281 -7.34 5.09 3.35
CA ASN A 281 -6.10 5.66 3.87
C ASN A 281 -6.35 6.99 4.58
N GLU A 282 -7.14 7.88 3.98
CA GLU A 282 -7.49 9.17 4.59
C GLU A 282 -8.28 9.01 5.89
N ASN A 283 -9.23 8.06 5.97
CA ASN A 283 -9.98 7.81 7.19
C ASN A 283 -9.10 7.23 8.30
N VAL A 284 -8.26 6.23 7.99
CA VAL A 284 -7.29 5.69 8.94
C VAL A 284 -6.35 6.78 9.44
N GLN A 285 -5.82 7.61 8.54
CA GLN A 285 -4.91 8.68 8.90
C GLN A 285 -5.59 9.76 9.73
N ARG A 286 -6.84 10.13 9.42
CA ARG A 286 -7.62 11.11 10.18
C ARG A 286 -7.88 10.65 11.61
N MET A 287 -8.22 9.38 11.79
CA MET A 287 -8.42 8.80 13.12
C MET A 287 -7.13 8.80 13.93
N LYS A 288 -6.03 8.29 13.37
CA LYS A 288 -4.70 8.32 14.01
C LYS A 288 -4.25 9.74 14.36
N SER A 289 -4.42 10.68 13.43
CA SER A 289 -4.07 12.09 13.65
C SER A 289 -4.90 12.69 14.79
N THR A 290 -6.19 12.37 14.88
CA THR A 290 -7.05 12.86 15.96
C THR A 290 -6.63 12.30 17.32
N GLU A 291 -6.33 11.00 17.42
CA GLU A 291 -5.82 10.38 18.64
C GLU A 291 -4.49 10.99 19.09
N GLU A 292 -3.57 11.19 18.14
CA GLU A 292 -2.27 11.82 18.40
C GLU A 292 -2.41 13.28 18.88
N LEU A 293 -3.31 14.07 18.28
CA LEU A 293 -3.59 15.43 18.73
C LEU A 293 -4.20 15.49 20.12
N ILE A 294 -5.10 14.56 20.46
CA ILE A 294 -5.68 14.47 21.82
C ILE A 294 -4.57 14.16 22.81
N TYR A 295 -3.76 13.14 22.54
CA TYR A 295 -2.63 12.77 23.39
C TYR A 295 -1.64 13.93 23.59
N LEU A 296 -1.31 14.63 22.51
CA LEU A 296 -0.38 15.76 22.55
C LEU A 296 -0.97 16.97 23.28
N SER A 297 -2.28 17.22 23.15
CA SER A 297 -2.96 18.32 23.85
C SER A 297 -2.91 18.19 25.37
N GLN A 298 -2.80 16.96 25.89
CA GLN A 298 -2.64 16.69 27.33
C GLN A 298 -1.20 16.95 27.83
N LYS A 299 -0.24 17.10 26.92
CA LYS A 299 1.19 17.22 27.22
C LYS A 299 1.78 18.58 26.87
N ILE A 300 1.08 19.39 26.10
CA ILE A 300 1.54 20.72 25.69
C ILE A 300 1.03 21.79 26.65
N GLU A 301 1.96 22.61 27.15
CA GLU A 301 1.71 23.86 27.85
C GLU A 301 2.23 25.03 26.97
N PHE A 302 1.55 26.17 26.96
CA PHE A 302 1.97 27.35 26.19
C PHE A 302 2.51 28.43 27.14
N GLU A 303 3.78 28.82 26.97
CA GLU A 303 4.34 30.06 27.53
C GLU A 303 4.03 31.27 26.65
N CYS A 304 3.78 31.05 25.35
CA CYS A 304 3.40 32.06 24.37
C CYS A 304 1.87 32.14 24.20
N LYS A 305 1.41 32.84 23.15
CA LYS A 305 -0.03 32.89 22.80
C LYS A 305 -0.59 31.48 22.63
N ILE A 306 -1.67 31.18 23.34
CA ILE A 306 -2.34 29.87 23.28
C ILE A 306 -2.90 29.66 21.88
N PHE A 307 -2.76 28.43 21.39
CA PHE A 307 -3.21 28.00 20.08
C PHE A 307 -4.05 26.71 20.21
N PRO A 308 -5.26 26.63 19.61
CA PRO A 308 -6.10 25.44 19.71
C PRO A 308 -5.48 24.30 18.92
N LEU A 309 -4.93 23.30 19.60
CA LEU A 309 -4.18 22.21 18.97
C LEU A 309 -5.07 21.21 18.22
N ILE A 310 -6.27 20.92 18.74
CA ILE A 310 -7.20 19.95 18.13
C ILE A 310 -7.97 20.64 17.00
N SER A 311 -7.86 20.10 15.79
CA SER A 311 -8.59 20.55 14.60
C SER A 311 -8.86 19.36 13.68
N GLN A 312 -10.01 19.37 12.99
CA GLN A 312 -10.40 18.29 12.07
C GLN A 312 -9.45 18.11 10.88
N SER A 313 -8.75 19.19 10.47
CA SER A 313 -7.84 19.19 9.33
C SER A 313 -6.36 19.09 9.73
N ARG A 314 -6.05 19.19 11.03
CA ARG A 314 -4.67 19.19 11.50
C ARG A 314 -4.14 17.77 11.62
N ARG A 315 -2.91 17.57 11.17
CA ARG A 315 -2.16 16.32 11.34
C ARG A 315 -0.72 16.65 11.65
N LEU A 316 -0.10 15.84 12.51
CA LEU A 316 1.33 15.92 12.75
C LEU A 316 2.06 15.37 11.51
N VAL A 317 2.99 16.14 10.98
CA VAL A 317 3.81 15.78 9.82
C VAL A 317 5.15 15.21 10.30
N LYS A 318 5.78 15.86 11.27
CA LYS A 318 7.03 15.38 11.87
C LYS A 318 7.20 15.95 13.28
N CYS A 319 7.82 15.19 14.17
CA CYS A 319 8.26 15.70 15.46
C CYS A 319 9.63 15.14 15.83
N GLY A 320 10.32 15.83 16.74
CA GLY A 320 11.60 15.36 17.24
C GLY A 320 12.40 16.44 17.97
N GLU A 321 13.35 15.99 18.77
CA GLU A 321 14.30 16.88 19.43
C GLU A 321 15.45 17.22 18.47
N LEU A 322 15.79 18.50 18.40
CA LEU A 322 16.93 19.01 17.64
C LEU A 322 17.86 19.80 18.55
N THR A 323 19.16 19.77 18.25
CA THR A 323 20.13 20.62 18.95
C THR A 323 20.23 21.96 18.23
N ALA A 324 19.71 23.04 18.82
CA ALA A 324 19.97 24.39 18.34
C ALA A 324 21.41 24.81 18.69
N LEU A 325 22.07 25.43 17.73
CA LEU A 325 23.42 25.99 17.84
C LEU A 325 23.31 27.52 17.90
N ASP A 326 23.79 28.11 18.99
CA ASP A 326 23.89 29.56 19.13
C ASP A 326 25.37 29.96 19.03
N PHE A 327 25.71 30.79 18.04
CA PHE A 327 27.05 31.36 17.89
C PHE A 327 27.12 32.67 18.65
N ASN A 328 27.88 32.69 19.74
CA ASN A 328 28.11 33.93 20.46
C ASN A 328 29.16 34.77 19.71
N THR A 329 28.69 35.75 18.93
CA THR A 329 29.52 36.67 18.13
C THR A 329 30.46 37.55 18.95
N LEU A 330 30.34 37.55 20.28
CA LEU A 330 31.07 38.44 21.19
C LEU A 330 32.22 37.77 21.96
N SER A 331 32.47 36.47 21.76
CA SER A 331 33.55 35.75 22.46
C SER A 331 34.79 35.49 21.58
N PRO A 332 36.02 35.83 22.04
CA PRO A 332 37.26 35.68 21.25
C PRO A 332 37.64 34.21 20.95
N LYS A 333 37.03 33.26 21.65
CA LYS A 333 37.05 31.83 21.30
C LYS A 333 35.63 31.51 20.85
N TRP A 334 35.46 31.03 19.62
CA TRP A 334 34.18 30.65 19.01
C TRP A 334 33.53 29.50 19.81
N LYS A 335 32.97 29.81 20.98
CA LYS A 335 32.26 28.84 21.83
C LYS A 335 30.84 28.73 21.32
N VAL A 336 30.56 27.62 20.64
CA VAL A 336 29.21 27.26 20.22
C VAL A 336 28.45 26.77 21.45
N THR A 337 27.41 27.48 21.85
CA THR A 337 26.47 27.00 22.87
C THR A 337 25.37 26.19 22.22
N THR A 338 24.94 25.12 22.88
CA THR A 338 23.93 24.20 22.33
C THR A 338 22.75 24.10 23.27
N ARG A 339 21.52 24.09 22.73
CA ARG A 339 20.30 23.88 23.51
C ARG A 339 19.35 22.90 22.81
N PRO A 340 18.70 21.97 23.54
CA PRO A 340 17.69 21.11 22.96
C PRO A 340 16.40 21.89 22.71
N ILE A 341 15.82 21.72 21.52
CA ILE A 341 14.50 22.26 21.16
C ILE A 341 13.73 21.14 20.49
N TYR A 342 12.50 20.91 20.96
CA TYR A 342 11.61 19.91 20.40
C TYR A 342 10.63 20.58 19.43
N LEU A 343 10.60 20.10 18.19
CA LEU A 343 9.76 20.63 17.12
C LEU A 343 8.52 19.74 16.96
N HIS A 344 7.35 20.36 16.86
CA HIS A 344 6.12 19.70 16.44
C HIS A 344 5.64 20.36 15.15
N LEU A 345 5.91 19.72 14.02
CA LEU A 345 5.51 20.20 12.71
C LEU A 345 4.16 19.59 12.33
N PHE A 346 3.16 20.44 12.17
CA PHE A 346 1.85 20.10 11.62
C PHE A 346 1.76 20.54 10.16
N ASN A 347 0.71 20.09 9.47
CA ASN A 347 0.45 20.49 8.09
C ASN A 347 0.12 21.98 7.93
N ASP A 348 -0.28 22.67 9.00
CA ASP A 348 -0.69 24.08 8.99
C ASP A 348 0.16 25.00 9.90
N CYS A 349 0.95 24.45 10.82
CA CYS A 349 1.80 25.22 11.73
C CYS A 349 3.02 24.45 12.25
N LEU A 350 3.99 25.16 12.80
CA LEU A 350 5.14 24.61 13.52
C LEU A 350 5.17 25.14 14.95
N LEU A 351 5.33 24.26 15.94
CA LEU A 351 5.54 24.62 17.35
C LEU A 351 6.98 24.32 17.77
N LEU A 352 7.62 25.26 18.47
CA LEU A 352 8.92 25.11 19.10
C LEU A 352 8.73 25.02 20.60
N SER A 353 9.25 23.95 21.20
CA SER A 353 9.02 23.65 22.61
C SER A 353 10.29 23.20 23.34
N ARG A 354 10.29 23.42 24.66
CA ARG A 354 11.29 22.85 25.57
C ARG A 354 10.71 21.59 26.23
N PRO A 355 11.41 20.44 26.21
CA PRO A 355 10.97 19.28 26.96
C PRO A 355 11.04 19.55 28.46
N LYS A 356 10.05 19.05 29.20
CA LYS A 356 9.97 19.04 30.68
C LYS A 356 9.90 17.59 31.19
N GLU A 357 10.11 17.42 32.49
CA GLU A 357 9.90 16.13 33.16
C GLU A 357 8.49 15.57 32.91
N GLY A 358 8.38 14.25 32.87
CA GLY A 358 7.11 13.55 32.60
C GLY A 358 6.67 13.60 31.13
N GLY A 359 7.55 13.98 30.20
CA GLY A 359 7.26 14.01 28.76
C GLY A 359 6.26 15.09 28.37
N ARG A 360 6.26 16.20 29.11
CA ARG A 360 5.51 17.43 28.78
C ARG A 360 6.37 18.36 27.93
N PHE A 361 5.72 19.21 27.16
CA PHE A 361 6.37 20.16 26.27
C PHE A 361 5.86 21.56 26.55
N VAL A 362 6.79 22.52 26.69
CA VAL A 362 6.42 23.92 26.84
C VAL A 362 6.74 24.68 25.59
N VAL A 363 5.69 25.08 24.88
CA VAL A 363 5.77 25.84 23.63
C VAL A 363 6.11 27.28 23.95
N PHE A 364 7.23 27.75 23.41
CA PHE A 364 7.73 29.12 23.59
C PHE A 364 7.67 29.94 22.31
N ASP A 365 7.56 29.29 21.13
CA ASP A 365 7.40 29.96 19.84
C ASP A 365 6.57 29.08 18.88
N HIS A 366 5.88 29.72 17.94
CA HIS A 366 5.16 29.04 16.86
C HIS A 366 4.98 29.93 15.64
N ALA A 367 4.77 29.31 14.48
CA ALA A 367 4.47 30.00 13.23
C ALA A 367 3.49 29.19 12.38
N ALA A 368 2.72 29.86 11.51
CA ALA A 368 1.97 29.19 10.46
C ALA A 368 2.93 28.54 9.46
N PHE A 369 2.57 27.41 8.86
CA PHE A 369 3.45 26.70 7.94
C PHE A 369 3.81 27.53 6.70
N SER A 370 2.92 28.43 6.28
CA SER A 370 3.17 29.45 5.25
C SER A 370 4.42 30.28 5.50
N ASP A 371 4.77 30.49 6.78
CA ASP A 371 5.85 31.34 7.26
C ASP A 371 7.06 30.55 7.75
N VAL A 372 7.11 29.25 7.52
CA VAL A 372 8.21 28.36 7.93
C VAL A 372 9.06 27.97 6.73
N ARG A 373 10.39 28.12 6.80
CA ARG A 373 11.31 27.65 5.74
C ARG A 373 12.49 26.89 6.32
N GLY A 374 12.75 25.69 5.81
CA GLY A 374 13.95 24.91 6.08
C GLY A 374 14.94 24.99 4.92
N GLU A 375 16.19 25.37 5.18
CA GLU A 375 17.23 25.50 4.16
C GLU A 375 18.48 24.69 4.48
N LYS A 376 19.11 24.12 3.44
CA LYS A 376 20.41 23.47 3.56
C LYS A 376 21.44 24.53 3.94
N CYS A 377 22.14 24.32 5.06
CA CYS A 377 23.27 25.16 5.42
C CYS A 377 24.51 24.70 4.64
N GLU A 378 25.10 25.59 3.83
CA GLU A 378 26.33 25.33 3.07
C GLU A 378 27.61 25.43 3.92
N MET A 379 27.50 25.90 5.16
CA MET A 379 28.64 25.97 6.08
C MET A 379 29.21 24.58 6.32
N LYS A 380 30.44 24.35 5.85
CA LYS A 380 31.22 23.14 6.14
C LYS A 380 31.74 23.21 7.57
N LEU A 381 30.89 22.84 8.52
CA LEU A 381 31.28 22.67 9.91
C LEU A 381 32.03 21.32 10.06
N HIS A 382 33.26 21.37 10.55
CA HIS A 382 34.11 20.20 10.78
C HIS A 382 33.86 19.61 12.20
N GLY A 383 34.23 18.35 12.40
CA GLY A 383 34.11 17.67 13.70
C GLY A 383 32.68 17.21 14.03
N THR A 384 32.21 17.48 15.25
CA THR A 384 30.91 17.04 15.82
C THR A 384 29.70 17.87 15.36
N ASN A 385 29.91 18.92 14.55
CA ASN A 385 28.88 19.84 14.09
C ASN A 385 28.47 19.58 12.62
N LYS A 386 28.37 18.31 12.22
CA LYS A 386 27.85 17.93 10.89
C LYS A 386 26.31 17.94 10.89
N ASN A 387 25.70 17.69 9.73
CA ASN A 387 24.25 17.54 9.59
C ASN A 387 23.42 18.74 10.07
N VAL A 388 23.86 19.95 9.71
CA VAL A 388 23.23 21.20 10.14
C VAL A 388 22.31 21.79 9.05
N PHE A 389 21.18 22.36 9.45
CA PHE A 389 20.25 23.08 8.58
C PHE A 389 19.71 24.34 9.26
N ARG A 390 19.22 25.30 8.47
CA ARG A 390 18.62 26.54 8.99
C ARG A 390 17.10 26.43 8.96
N LEU A 391 16.47 26.90 10.03
CA LEU A 391 15.04 27.10 10.11
C LEU A 391 14.76 28.60 10.21
N PHE A 392 13.93 29.12 9.31
CA PHE A 392 13.42 30.47 9.37
C PHE A 392 11.94 30.45 9.73
N LEU A 393 11.58 31.24 10.74
CA LEU A 393 10.23 31.70 10.97
C LEU A 393 10.15 33.11 10.37
N LEU A 394 9.53 33.25 9.20
CA LEU A 394 9.38 34.55 8.52
C LEU A 394 8.51 35.49 9.35
N GLN A 395 7.45 34.94 9.92
CA GLN A 395 6.60 35.58 10.92
C GLN A 395 6.25 34.55 11.99
N ASN A 396 6.77 34.76 13.20
CA ASN A 396 6.37 33.99 14.36
C ASN A 396 5.09 34.55 15.01
N TYR A 397 4.65 34.01 16.15
CA TYR A 397 3.43 34.47 16.83
C TYR A 397 3.43 35.97 17.24
N GLN A 398 4.61 36.59 17.31
CA GLN A 398 4.80 38.03 17.58
C GLN A 398 4.94 38.86 16.30
N GLY A 399 4.85 38.26 15.11
CA GLY A 399 5.13 38.92 13.84
C GLY A 399 6.61 39.19 13.59
N LYS A 400 7.51 38.52 14.32
CA LYS A 400 8.97 38.71 14.17
C LYS A 400 9.58 37.63 13.29
N ARG A 401 10.63 38.01 12.57
CA ARG A 401 11.49 37.06 11.87
C ARG A 401 12.49 36.46 12.86
N VAL A 402 12.55 35.13 12.91
CA VAL A 402 13.47 34.37 13.77
C VAL A 402 14.22 33.34 12.94
N GLU A 403 15.51 33.16 13.22
CA GLU A 403 16.36 32.16 12.60
C GLU A 403 16.91 31.21 13.67
N PHE A 404 16.89 29.92 13.37
CA PHE A 404 17.54 28.88 14.16
C PHE A 404 18.50 28.08 13.30
N LEU A 405 19.62 27.69 13.88
CA LEU A 405 20.54 26.74 13.28
C LEU A 405 20.45 25.41 14.04
N PHE A 406 19.96 24.36 13.37
CA PHE A 406 19.75 23.06 13.99
C PHE A 406 20.76 22.02 13.51
N ARG A 407 21.28 21.26 14.45
CA ARG A 407 22.04 20.03 14.23
C ARG A 407 21.14 18.82 14.49
N THR A 408 21.24 17.84 13.59
CA THR A 408 20.62 16.51 13.69
C THR A 408 21.68 15.44 13.97
N GLU A 409 21.28 14.28 14.47
CA GLU A 409 22.21 13.18 14.75
C GLU A 409 22.71 12.57 13.44
N THR A 410 21.79 12.35 12.50
CA THR A 410 22.04 11.64 11.26
C THR A 410 21.86 12.51 10.02
N HIS A 411 22.37 12.05 8.88
CA HIS A 411 22.20 12.78 7.63
C HIS A 411 20.77 12.69 7.11
N SER A 412 20.14 11.51 7.27
CA SER A 412 18.74 11.29 6.94
C SER A 412 17.82 12.22 7.73
N GLU A 413 18.01 12.39 9.04
CA GLU A 413 17.22 13.33 9.85
C GLU A 413 17.29 14.76 9.31
N LYS A 414 18.49 15.26 9.00
CA LYS A 414 18.66 16.57 8.36
C LYS A 414 17.80 16.68 7.10
N LEU A 415 17.93 15.72 6.17
CA LEU A 415 17.22 15.79 4.90
C LEU A 415 15.71 15.62 5.06
N ARG A 416 15.27 14.77 6.00
CA ARG A 416 13.87 14.55 6.36
C ARG A 416 13.23 15.83 6.90
N TRP A 417 13.90 16.52 7.83
CA TRP A 417 13.44 17.82 8.34
C TRP A 417 13.38 18.88 7.23
N ILE A 418 14.42 19.00 6.40
CA ILE A 418 14.42 19.95 5.28
C ILE A 418 13.29 19.64 4.30
N SER A 419 13.04 18.37 4.00
CA SER A 419 11.95 17.97 3.10
C SER A 419 10.58 18.31 3.69
N ALA A 420 10.37 18.04 4.98
CA ALA A 420 9.13 18.33 5.68
C ALA A 420 8.85 19.83 5.84
N LEU A 421 9.91 20.64 5.99
CA LEU A 421 9.85 22.11 6.09
C LEU A 421 9.85 22.82 4.72
N ALA A 422 9.92 22.07 3.63
CA ALA A 422 9.81 22.63 2.29
C ALA A 422 8.34 23.01 2.00
N PRO A 423 8.09 24.05 1.20
CA PRO A 423 6.75 24.37 0.74
C PRO A 423 6.08 23.14 0.10
N PRO A 424 4.74 22.99 0.23
CA PRO A 424 4.03 21.90 -0.41
C PRO A 424 4.31 21.96 -1.92
N ARG A 425 4.91 20.91 -2.47
CA ARG A 425 5.13 20.83 -3.92
C ARG A 425 3.84 20.35 -4.58
N GLY A 426 3.57 20.85 -5.78
CA GLY A 426 2.51 20.29 -6.62
C GLY A 426 2.76 18.80 -6.90
N GLU A 427 1.74 18.13 -7.43
CA GLU A 427 1.87 16.75 -7.87
C GLU A 427 2.99 16.67 -8.92
N LEU A 428 4.03 15.88 -8.63
CA LEU A 428 5.17 15.71 -9.53
C LEU A 428 4.68 15.05 -10.82
N ASP A 429 4.88 15.71 -11.96
CA ASP A 429 4.72 15.01 -13.22
C ASP A 429 5.94 14.12 -13.44
N LEU A 430 5.78 12.83 -13.15
CA LEU A 430 6.88 11.85 -13.23
C LEU A 430 7.51 11.74 -14.63
N LEU A 431 6.88 12.34 -15.63
CA LEU A 431 7.39 12.44 -17.00
C LEU A 431 8.43 13.54 -17.21
N GLU A 432 8.55 14.52 -16.31
CA GLU A 432 9.55 15.58 -16.41
C GLU A 432 10.97 15.06 -16.16
N CYS A 433 11.11 13.88 -15.53
CA CYS A 433 12.39 13.26 -15.22
C CYS A 433 12.44 11.79 -15.69
N PRO A 434 12.44 11.53 -17.01
CA PRO A 434 12.40 10.16 -17.55
C PRO A 434 13.64 9.33 -17.21
N ASP A 435 14.76 9.99 -16.87
CA ASP A 435 16.01 9.36 -16.48
C ASP A 435 16.18 9.26 -14.94
N ALA A 436 15.16 9.62 -14.16
CA ALA A 436 15.22 9.49 -12.71
C ALA A 436 15.48 8.02 -12.29
N PRO A 437 16.33 7.77 -11.28
CA PRO A 437 16.56 6.44 -10.77
C PRO A 437 15.25 5.82 -10.27
N GLN A 438 15.08 4.52 -10.51
CA GLN A 438 13.94 3.76 -10.00
C GLN A 438 14.45 2.58 -9.19
N VAL A 439 13.72 2.23 -8.14
CA VAL A 439 13.98 1.06 -7.31
C VAL A 439 12.73 0.20 -7.23
N GLN A 440 12.91 -1.11 -7.09
CA GLN A 440 11.85 -2.08 -6.84
C GLN A 440 11.91 -2.53 -5.38
N CYS A 441 10.77 -2.52 -4.70
CA CYS A 441 10.65 -3.09 -3.36
C CYS A 441 10.72 -4.61 -3.40
N ILE A 442 11.69 -5.18 -2.65
CA ILE A 442 11.90 -6.62 -2.51
C ILE A 442 11.40 -7.14 -1.15
N LYS A 443 11.23 -6.25 -0.17
CA LYS A 443 10.77 -6.57 1.19
C LYS A 443 9.84 -5.48 1.69
N THR A 444 8.66 -5.89 2.19
CA THR A 444 7.67 -4.97 2.77
C THR A 444 8.29 -4.14 3.91
N TYR A 445 8.01 -2.84 3.91
CA TYR A 445 8.43 -1.90 4.95
C TYR A 445 7.21 -1.23 5.57
N LYS A 446 7.12 -1.25 6.90
CA LYS A 446 6.07 -0.55 7.66
C LYS A 446 6.63 0.77 8.15
N ALA A 447 6.01 1.88 7.73
CA ALA A 447 6.29 3.21 8.21
C ALA A 447 6.12 3.28 9.74
N ARG A 448 7.09 3.89 10.41
CA ARG A 448 7.16 4.14 11.85
C ARG A 448 6.91 5.61 12.16
N GLU A 449 7.37 6.51 11.28
CA GLU A 449 7.13 7.94 11.37
C GLU A 449 6.18 8.43 10.25
N ASN A 450 5.56 9.59 10.46
CA ASN A 450 4.57 10.17 9.53
C ASN A 450 5.18 10.60 8.17
N ASP A 451 6.49 10.80 8.08
CA ASP A 451 7.21 11.14 6.84
C ASP A 451 7.78 9.91 6.11
N GLU A 452 7.53 8.70 6.61
CA GLU A 452 8.01 7.46 6.01
C GLU A 452 7.00 6.89 5.00
N LEU A 453 7.52 6.39 3.88
CA LEU A 453 6.75 5.73 2.84
C LEU A 453 6.67 4.23 3.14
N ALA A 454 5.48 3.72 3.46
CA ALA A 454 5.24 2.29 3.56
C ALA A 454 5.42 1.63 2.19
N LEU A 455 6.10 0.49 2.14
CA LEU A 455 6.39 -0.24 0.90
C LEU A 455 5.78 -1.63 0.93
N GLU A 456 5.17 -2.03 -0.18
CA GLU A 456 4.77 -3.41 -0.45
C GLU A 456 5.70 -4.05 -1.49
N LYS A 457 5.85 -5.38 -1.41
CA LYS A 457 6.67 -6.13 -2.38
C LYS A 457 6.23 -5.81 -3.82
N ALA A 458 7.20 -5.67 -4.71
CA ALA A 458 7.04 -5.30 -6.11
C ALA A 458 6.64 -3.83 -6.39
N ASP A 459 6.47 -2.98 -5.36
CA ASP A 459 6.32 -1.53 -5.56
C ASP A 459 7.51 -0.97 -6.36
N ILE A 460 7.21 -0.05 -7.28
CA ILE A 460 8.22 0.68 -8.05
C ILE A 460 8.22 2.12 -7.55
N ILE A 461 9.40 2.61 -7.17
CA ILE A 461 9.57 3.94 -6.59
C ILE A 461 10.57 4.71 -7.43
N MET A 462 10.18 5.93 -7.82
CA MET A 462 11.09 6.90 -8.42
C MET A 462 11.85 7.62 -7.30
N VAL A 463 13.18 7.52 -7.32
CA VAL A 463 14.03 8.07 -6.27
C VAL A 463 14.31 9.55 -6.55
N MET A 464 14.06 10.39 -5.55
CA MET A 464 14.26 11.84 -5.62
C MET A 464 15.57 12.27 -4.97
N GLN A 465 15.94 11.65 -3.85
CA GLN A 465 17.20 11.91 -3.17
C GLN A 465 17.65 10.74 -2.30
N TYR A 466 18.96 10.71 -2.05
CA TYR A 466 19.64 9.71 -1.22
C TYR A 466 20.24 10.38 0.01
N SER A 467 20.24 9.66 1.12
CA SER A 467 21.04 10.01 2.29
C SER A 467 22.26 9.08 2.40
N ASN A 468 23.31 9.54 3.09
CA ASN A 468 24.56 8.79 3.23
C ASN A 468 24.46 7.65 4.26
N ASP A 469 23.36 7.55 4.99
CA ASP A 469 23.07 6.58 6.04
C ASP A 469 21.98 5.57 5.64
N GLY A 470 21.76 5.39 4.33
CA GLY A 470 20.93 4.29 3.81
C GLY A 470 19.43 4.60 3.73
N TRP A 471 19.02 5.86 3.80
CA TRP A 471 17.64 6.28 3.52
C TRP A 471 17.52 6.91 2.13
N MET A 472 16.33 6.79 1.56
CA MET A 472 15.98 7.38 0.28
C MET A 472 14.63 8.05 0.38
N GLU A 473 14.48 9.17 -0.32
CA GLU A 473 13.18 9.78 -0.54
C GLU A 473 12.74 9.46 -1.97
N GLY A 474 11.48 9.08 -2.14
CA GLY A 474 10.95 8.77 -3.45
C GLY A 474 9.45 8.90 -3.53
N VAL A 475 8.94 8.72 -4.74
CA VAL A 475 7.50 8.72 -5.06
C VAL A 475 7.14 7.37 -5.67
N LYS A 476 6.16 6.70 -5.07
CA LYS A 476 5.66 5.42 -5.57
C LYS A 476 4.91 5.65 -6.89
N LEU A 477 5.21 4.84 -7.90
CA LEU A 477 4.62 5.02 -9.22
C LEU A 477 3.10 4.74 -9.23
N SER A 478 2.62 3.82 -8.40
CA SER A 478 1.25 3.29 -8.45
C SER A 478 0.17 4.19 -7.81
N ASP A 479 0.51 4.97 -6.79
CA ASP A 479 -0.42 5.82 -6.02
C ASP A 479 0.09 7.25 -5.81
N ARG A 480 1.31 7.57 -6.30
CA ARG A 480 1.98 8.86 -6.17
C ARG A 480 2.27 9.26 -4.71
N GLU A 481 2.23 8.32 -3.77
CA GLU A 481 2.63 8.59 -2.40
C GLU A 481 4.13 8.87 -2.33
N ARG A 482 4.49 9.93 -1.59
CA ARG A 482 5.87 10.37 -1.38
C ARG A 482 6.25 10.17 0.07
N GLY A 483 7.47 9.73 0.30
CA GLY A 483 8.06 9.71 1.64
C GLY A 483 9.43 9.07 1.65
N TRP A 484 9.93 8.85 2.86
CA TRP A 484 11.25 8.29 3.12
C TRP A 484 11.18 6.79 3.41
N PHE A 485 12.14 6.05 2.88
CA PHE A 485 12.22 4.60 3.10
C PHE A 485 13.68 4.13 3.11
N PRO A 486 13.98 3.05 3.85
CA PRO A 486 15.32 2.49 3.94
C PRO A 486 15.71 1.73 2.67
N SER A 487 16.98 1.85 2.25
CA SER A 487 17.49 1.23 1.04
C SER A 487 17.57 -0.29 1.09
N GLU A 488 17.67 -0.88 2.28
CA GLU A 488 17.73 -2.33 2.49
C GLU A 488 16.44 -3.08 2.05
N HIS A 489 15.34 -2.36 1.84
CA HIS A 489 14.05 -2.93 1.44
C HIS A 489 13.83 -2.91 -0.08
N VAL A 490 14.77 -2.33 -0.84
CA VAL A 490 14.62 -2.12 -2.28
C VAL A 490 15.89 -2.50 -3.05
N GLU A 491 15.74 -2.67 -4.36
CA GLU A 491 16.82 -2.97 -5.29
C GLU A 491 16.76 -2.00 -6.49
N LEU A 492 17.91 -1.57 -6.99
CA LEU A 492 17.98 -0.61 -8.11
C LEU A 492 17.53 -1.27 -9.42
N ILE A 493 16.72 -0.54 -10.19
CA ILE A 493 16.37 -0.91 -11.58
C ILE A 493 17.41 -0.26 -12.49
N SER A 494 18.38 -1.05 -12.93
CA SER A 494 19.58 -0.56 -13.63
C SER A 494 19.30 -0.23 -15.09
N SER A 495 18.46 -1.04 -15.75
CA SER A 495 18.10 -0.92 -17.17
C SER A 495 17.26 0.33 -17.44
N LYS A 496 17.77 1.18 -18.32
CA LYS A 496 17.03 2.34 -18.85
C LYS A 496 15.73 1.90 -19.54
N HIS A 497 15.74 0.77 -20.26
CA HIS A 497 14.56 0.24 -20.92
C HIS A 497 13.47 -0.13 -19.91
N ALA A 498 13.84 -0.80 -18.81
CA ALA A 498 12.92 -1.15 -17.75
C ALA A 498 12.30 0.10 -17.10
N ARG A 499 13.12 1.12 -16.80
CA ARG A 499 12.65 2.40 -16.24
C ARG A 499 11.68 3.13 -17.17
N GLN A 500 11.98 3.19 -18.47
CA GLN A 500 11.11 3.81 -19.47
C GLN A 500 9.79 3.05 -19.66
N LYS A 501 9.84 1.71 -19.61
CA LYS A 501 8.64 0.88 -19.70
C LYS A 501 7.69 1.15 -18.53
N ASN A 502 8.21 1.20 -17.30
CA ASN A 502 7.41 1.52 -16.12
C ASN A 502 6.69 2.87 -16.26
N LEU A 503 7.41 3.91 -16.69
CA LEU A 503 6.83 5.24 -16.92
C LEU A 503 5.77 5.23 -18.03
N LYS A 504 6.03 4.54 -19.14
CA LYS A 504 5.08 4.42 -20.26
C LYS A 504 3.79 3.72 -19.84
N GLU A 505 3.89 2.68 -19.02
CA GLU A 505 2.74 1.97 -18.49
C GLU A 505 1.89 2.85 -17.55
N GLU A 506 2.51 3.67 -16.70
CA GLU A 506 1.77 4.63 -15.88
C GLU A 506 1.14 5.74 -16.71
N GLN A 507 1.84 6.21 -17.75
CA GLN A 507 1.29 7.20 -18.67
C GLN A 507 0.06 6.68 -19.42
N ARG A 508 0.07 5.39 -19.80
CA ARG A 508 -1.07 4.73 -20.44
C ARG A 508 -2.33 4.82 -19.58
N VAL A 509 -2.19 4.60 -18.27
CA VAL A 509 -3.28 4.69 -17.30
C VAL A 509 -3.73 6.14 -17.11
N LYS A 510 -2.78 7.09 -16.95
CA LYS A 510 -3.07 8.54 -16.85
C LYS A 510 -3.86 9.03 -18.06
N ASN A 511 -3.43 8.68 -19.28
CA ASN A 511 -4.10 9.05 -20.52
C ASN A 511 -5.52 8.46 -20.60
N ALA A 512 -5.70 7.18 -20.24
CA ALA A 512 -7.02 6.55 -20.22
C ALA A 512 -7.98 7.29 -19.28
N LYS A 513 -7.53 7.62 -18.06
CA LYS A 513 -8.31 8.40 -17.09
C LYS A 513 -8.70 9.78 -17.64
N GLN A 514 -7.76 10.50 -18.24
CA GLN A 514 -8.04 11.81 -18.83
C GLN A 514 -9.07 11.70 -19.97
N GLN A 515 -8.97 10.68 -20.82
CA GLN A 515 -9.93 10.47 -21.90
C GLN A 515 -11.33 10.14 -21.40
N VAL A 516 -11.46 9.41 -20.29
CA VAL A 516 -12.76 9.01 -19.73
C VAL A 516 -13.40 10.12 -18.89
N PHE A 517 -12.61 10.84 -18.08
CA PHE A 517 -13.13 11.80 -17.10
C PHE A 517 -12.98 13.28 -17.48
N CYS A 518 -12.08 13.62 -18.41
CA CYS A 518 -11.81 15.02 -18.81
C CYS A 518 -12.32 15.38 -20.21
N LYS A 519 -12.93 14.45 -20.96
CA LYS A 519 -13.69 14.80 -22.17
C LYS A 519 -14.98 15.51 -21.78
N LYS A 520 -14.92 16.84 -21.72
CA LYS A 520 -16.07 17.75 -21.83
C LYS A 520 -16.26 18.13 -23.29
#